data_AF-A0A1U7LHH8-F1
#
_entry.id   AF-A0A1U7LHH8-F1
#
_cell.length_a   1.000
_cell.length_b   1.000
_cell.length_c   1.000
_cell.angle_alpha   90.00
_cell.angle_beta   90.00
_cell.angle_gamma   90.00
#
_symmetry.space_group_name_H-M   'P 1'
#
loop_
_entity.id
_entity.type
_entity.pdbx_description
1 polymer ?
#
loop_
_entity_poly.entity_id
_entity_poly.type
_entity_poly.pdbx_seq_one_letter_code
_entity_poly.pdbx_strand_id
1 'polypeptide(L)'
;MLRQSAKIVLKRSSRRTAEPPLFKQTVVLSDGSTFTLPSTSPRPVVRSTKDVRNHPLWNPTDARSSAEADESGRLARFKSRFGGQYTADEQQTKEDNPMDWMCDDSIAAPSEGYDPKKGKKK
;
A
#
# COMPACT_ATOMS: atom_id res chain seq x y z
N MET A 1 -19.93 64.34 46.72
CA MET A 1 -19.48 62.96 47.00
C MET A 1 -18.51 62.55 45.89
N LEU A 2 -17.21 62.48 46.18
CA LEU A 2 -16.16 62.20 45.18
C LEU A 2 -15.85 60.70 45.17
N ARG A 3 -16.14 60.00 44.08
CA ARG A 3 -15.81 58.58 43.93
C ARG A 3 -14.34 58.43 43.54
N GLN A 4 -13.52 57.90 44.44
CA GLN A 4 -12.15 57.52 44.12
C GLN A 4 -12.18 56.34 43.13
N SER A 5 -11.69 56.57 41.92
CA SER A 5 -11.51 55.54 40.90
C SER A 5 -10.23 54.76 41.19
N ALA A 6 -10.37 53.49 41.57
CA ALA A 6 -9.26 52.56 41.73
C ALA A 6 -8.62 52.26 40.37
N LYS A 7 -7.32 52.57 40.22
CA LYS A 7 -6.55 52.23 39.03
C LYS A 7 -6.08 50.77 39.15
N ILE A 8 -6.55 49.91 38.25
CA ILE A 8 -6.10 48.52 38.14
C ILE A 8 -4.68 48.53 37.56
N VAL A 9 -3.68 48.16 38.38
CA VAL A 9 -2.30 48.01 37.93
C VAL A 9 -2.11 46.58 37.42
N LEU A 10 -1.96 46.43 36.11
CA LEU A 10 -1.69 45.14 35.46
C LEU A 10 -0.31 44.63 35.90
N LYS A 11 -0.30 43.43 36.52
CA LYS A 11 0.94 42.75 36.89
C LYS A 11 1.72 42.42 35.61
N ARG A 12 2.96 42.89 35.53
CA ARG A 12 3.88 42.56 34.42
C ARG A 12 4.19 41.06 34.46
N SER A 13 3.33 40.27 33.83
CA SER A 13 3.58 38.86 33.55
C SER A 13 4.79 38.83 32.61
N SER A 14 5.92 38.27 33.07
CA SER A 14 6.87 37.75 32.10
C SER A 14 6.06 36.83 31.18
N ARG A 15 6.10 37.11 29.87
CA ARG A 15 5.25 36.47 28.88
C ARG A 15 5.70 35.02 28.73
N ARG A 16 5.27 34.14 29.64
CA ARG A 16 5.33 32.70 29.42
C ARG A 16 4.31 32.41 28.33
N THR A 17 4.78 31.99 27.17
CA THR A 17 3.90 31.47 26.12
C THR A 17 3.21 30.23 26.68
N ALA A 18 1.88 30.19 26.60
CA ALA A 18 1.14 28.99 26.94
C ALA A 18 1.42 27.95 25.86
N GLU A 19 2.28 27.00 26.16
CA GLU A 19 2.59 25.91 25.23
C GLU A 19 1.51 24.83 25.31
N PRO A 20 1.07 24.27 24.17
CA PRO A 20 0.13 23.17 24.15
C PRO A 20 0.77 21.92 24.81
N PRO A 21 -0.06 21.01 25.37
CA PRO A 21 0.45 19.77 25.93
C PRO A 21 1.11 18.92 24.83
N LEU A 22 2.24 18.31 25.17
CA LEU A 22 2.99 17.43 24.30
C LEU A 22 2.85 15.97 24.77
N PHE A 23 2.46 15.11 23.85
CA PHE A 23 2.40 13.67 24.02
C PHE A 23 3.65 13.01 23.45
N LYS A 24 4.06 11.88 24.03
CA LYS A 24 5.13 11.06 23.47
C LYS A 24 4.55 10.19 22.37
N GLN A 25 5.02 10.40 21.14
CA GLN A 25 4.58 9.67 19.98
C GLN A 25 5.74 8.85 19.41
N THR A 26 5.50 7.56 19.18
CA THR A 26 6.41 6.66 18.46
C THR A 26 6.05 6.68 16.98
N VAL A 27 7.00 7.09 16.14
CA VAL A 27 6.86 7.05 14.69
C VAL A 27 7.59 5.83 14.16
N VAL A 28 6.88 4.99 13.41
CA VAL A 28 7.40 3.80 12.75
C VAL A 28 7.62 4.13 11.27
N LEU A 29 8.86 4.01 10.82
CA LEU A 29 9.27 4.20 9.43
C LEU A 29 8.95 2.96 8.58
N SER A 30 9.15 3.08 7.27
CA SER A 30 8.88 2.02 6.29
C SER A 30 9.77 0.78 6.48
N ASP A 31 11.01 0.97 6.96
CA ASP A 31 11.96 -0.10 7.33
C ASP A 31 11.64 -0.74 8.69
N GLY A 32 10.61 -0.23 9.39
CA GLY A 32 10.25 -0.65 10.74
C GLY A 32 11.13 -0.02 11.82
N SER A 33 12.08 0.84 11.47
CA SER A 33 12.82 1.63 12.46
C SER A 33 11.86 2.59 13.19
N THR A 34 12.15 2.86 14.46
CA THR A 34 11.25 3.62 15.32
C THR A 34 11.97 4.72 16.07
N PHE A 35 11.35 5.90 16.14
CA PHE A 35 11.84 6.99 16.97
C PHE A 35 10.70 7.62 17.76
N THR A 36 11.03 8.19 18.92
CA THR A 36 10.04 8.81 19.82
C THR A 36 10.25 10.30 19.88
N LEU A 37 9.21 11.08 19.56
CA LEU A 37 9.23 12.54 19.60
C LEU A 37 8.06 13.11 20.40
N PRO A 38 8.21 14.31 20.98
CA PRO A 38 7.08 15.04 21.52
C PRO A 38 6.21 15.60 20.37
N SER A 39 4.93 15.27 20.38
CA SER A 39 3.94 15.69 19.37
C SER A 39 2.68 16.22 20.08
N THR A 40 1.96 17.14 19.45
CA THR A 40 0.68 17.64 19.97
C THR A 40 -0.49 16.69 19.66
N SER A 41 -0.27 15.68 18.82
CA SER A 41 -1.25 14.65 18.48
C SER A 41 -1.43 13.66 19.64
N PRO A 42 -2.68 13.26 19.97
CA PRO A 42 -2.94 12.26 21.01
C PRO A 42 -2.65 10.81 20.54
N ARG A 43 -2.28 10.60 19.27
CA ARG A 43 -2.01 9.25 18.74
C ARG A 43 -0.63 8.75 19.20
N PRO A 44 -0.56 7.61 19.91
CA PRO A 44 0.71 7.11 20.45
C PRO A 44 1.64 6.55 19.37
N VAL A 45 1.08 5.92 18.33
CA VAL A 45 1.85 5.28 17.25
C VAL A 45 1.38 5.82 15.91
N VAL A 46 2.34 6.26 15.08
CA VAL A 46 2.09 6.67 13.71
C VAL A 46 3.02 5.90 12.79
N ARG A 47 2.47 5.27 11.76
CA ARG A 47 3.22 4.49 10.77
C ARG A 47 3.29 5.28 9.48
N SER A 48 4.50 5.48 8.98
CA SER A 48 4.74 6.20 7.74
C SER A 48 4.84 5.24 6.56
N THR A 49 4.08 5.51 5.50
CA THR A 49 4.16 4.77 4.23
C THR A 49 5.18 5.36 3.26
N LYS A 50 5.38 6.69 3.32
CA LYS A 50 6.33 7.46 2.54
C LYS A 50 7.27 8.21 3.49
N ASP A 51 8.54 7.89 3.42
CA ASP A 51 9.59 8.44 4.27
C ASP A 51 10.92 8.54 3.50
N VAL A 52 11.96 9.04 4.17
CA VAL A 52 13.29 9.27 3.57
C VAL A 52 13.91 7.97 3.03
N ARG A 53 13.55 6.81 3.58
CA ARG A 53 14.11 5.50 3.20
C ARG A 53 13.45 4.91 1.96
N ASN A 54 12.16 5.15 1.76
CA ASN A 54 11.41 4.71 0.58
C ASN A 54 11.38 5.75 -0.57
N HIS A 55 12.03 6.91 -0.42
CA HIS A 55 11.92 7.97 -1.41
C HIS A 55 13.12 8.00 -2.37
N PRO A 56 12.88 7.94 -3.71
CA PRO A 56 13.93 7.69 -4.70
C PRO A 56 15.01 8.78 -4.75
N LEU A 57 14.67 10.01 -4.37
CA LEU A 57 15.64 11.12 -4.29
C LEU A 57 16.75 10.86 -3.27
N TRP A 58 16.42 10.27 -2.12
CA TRP A 58 17.37 10.09 -1.01
C TRP A 58 18.01 8.71 -1.02
N ASN A 59 17.40 7.74 -1.70
CA ASN A 59 17.91 6.38 -1.82
C ASN A 59 17.96 5.95 -3.31
N PRO A 60 18.87 6.53 -4.12
CA PRO A 60 18.87 6.35 -5.57
C PRO A 60 19.22 4.93 -6.02
N THR A 61 19.91 4.15 -5.20
CA THR A 61 20.24 2.74 -5.49
C THR A 61 19.02 1.84 -5.47
N ASP A 62 18.07 2.15 -4.58
CA ASP A 62 16.88 1.32 -4.33
C ASP A 62 15.65 1.87 -5.07
N ALA A 63 15.87 2.84 -5.98
CA ALA A 63 14.82 3.57 -6.68
C ALA A 63 13.88 2.70 -7.52
N ARG A 64 14.27 1.46 -7.87
CA ARG A 64 13.40 0.49 -8.56
C ARG A 64 12.19 0.10 -7.73
N SER A 65 12.35 -0.13 -6.43
CA SER A 65 11.25 -0.52 -5.53
C SER A 65 10.25 0.62 -5.31
N SER A 66 10.69 1.87 -5.45
CA SER A 66 9.85 3.07 -5.30
C SER A 66 9.21 3.52 -6.62
N ALA A 67 9.78 3.17 -7.77
CA ALA A 67 9.30 3.58 -9.10
C ALA A 67 7.98 2.90 -9.52
N GLU A 68 7.70 1.70 -9.01
CA GLU A 68 6.46 0.98 -9.31
C GLU A 68 5.26 1.46 -8.47
N ALA A 69 5.51 2.22 -7.41
CA ALA A 69 4.48 2.80 -6.56
C ALA A 69 3.88 4.06 -7.20
N ASP A 70 3.16 3.86 -8.30
CA ASP A 70 2.45 4.90 -9.04
C ASP A 70 1.34 5.53 -8.16
N GLU A 71 1.61 6.73 -7.62
CA GLU A 71 0.72 7.45 -6.69
C GLU A 71 -0.64 7.79 -7.31
N SER A 72 -0.70 7.87 -8.63
CA SER A 72 -1.93 8.11 -9.39
C SER A 72 -2.78 6.85 -9.56
N GLY A 73 -2.20 5.66 -9.36
CA GLY A 73 -2.81 4.36 -9.65
C GLY A 73 -3.24 4.20 -11.11
N ARG A 74 -2.86 5.10 -12.02
CA ARG A 74 -3.29 5.06 -13.43
C ARG A 74 -2.64 3.90 -14.15
N LEU A 75 -1.34 3.67 -13.93
CA LEU A 75 -0.64 2.51 -14.50
C LEU A 75 -1.15 1.21 -13.88
N ALA A 76 -1.43 1.19 -12.57
CA ALA A 76 -2.00 0.01 -11.91
C ALA A 76 -3.37 -0.36 -12.52
N ARG A 77 -4.27 0.62 -12.71
CA ARG A 77 -5.59 0.40 -13.32
C ARG A 77 -5.49 0.01 -14.79
N PHE A 78 -4.51 0.54 -15.52
CA PHE A 78 -4.24 0.14 -16.89
C PHE A 78 -3.73 -1.31 -16.94
N LYS A 79 -2.74 -1.67 -16.12
CA LYS A 79 -2.23 -3.05 -15.98
C LYS A 79 -3.34 -4.03 -15.59
N SER A 80 -4.25 -3.66 -14.70
CA SER A 80 -5.40 -4.52 -14.36
C SER A 80 -6.37 -4.74 -15.52
N ARG A 81 -6.51 -3.75 -16.42
CA ARG A 81 -7.46 -3.83 -17.55
C ARG A 81 -6.85 -4.43 -18.81
N PHE A 82 -5.56 -4.18 -19.04
CA PHE A 82 -4.89 -4.47 -20.30
C PHE A 82 -3.50 -5.10 -20.11
N GLY A 83 -3.16 -5.56 -18.91
CA GLY A 83 -1.83 -6.07 -18.58
C GLY A 83 -1.34 -7.17 -19.53
N GLY A 84 -2.19 -8.14 -19.87
CA GLY A 84 -1.80 -9.28 -20.69
C GLY A 84 -1.38 -8.99 -22.14
N GLN A 85 -1.68 -7.80 -22.68
CA GLN A 85 -1.37 -7.45 -24.08
C GLN A 85 -0.39 -6.28 -24.24
N TYR A 86 -0.04 -5.58 -23.16
CA TYR A 86 0.84 -4.41 -23.20
C TYR A 86 2.06 -4.49 -22.27
N THR A 87 2.17 -5.47 -21.37
CA THR A 87 3.43 -5.70 -20.65
C THR A 87 4.30 -6.69 -21.44
N ALA A 88 5.51 -6.25 -21.78
CA ALA A 88 6.55 -7.09 -22.39
C ALA A 88 7.18 -8.00 -21.33
N ASP A 89 6.36 -8.80 -20.66
CA ASP A 89 6.84 -9.81 -19.75
C ASP A 89 7.14 -11.05 -20.61
N GLU A 90 8.41 -11.45 -20.64
CA GLU A 90 8.93 -12.63 -21.34
C GLU A 90 8.01 -13.84 -21.11
N GLN A 91 7.35 -14.28 -22.19
CA GLN A 91 6.58 -15.51 -22.21
C GLN A 91 7.53 -16.70 -22.03
N GLN A 92 7.75 -17.12 -20.79
CA GLN A 92 8.38 -18.39 -20.50
C GLN A 92 7.37 -19.52 -20.75
N THR A 93 7.59 -20.20 -21.88
CA THR A 93 7.29 -21.60 -22.19
C THR A 93 5.86 -22.10 -21.97
N LYS A 94 5.02 -21.92 -23.00
CA LYS A 94 4.36 -23.10 -23.59
C LYS A 94 5.02 -23.32 -24.94
N GLU A 95 5.94 -24.27 -24.97
CA GLU A 95 6.36 -24.87 -26.24
C GLU A 95 5.12 -25.55 -26.80
N ASP A 96 4.44 -24.88 -27.73
CA ASP A 96 3.45 -25.51 -28.59
C ASP A 96 4.22 -26.54 -29.44
N ASN A 97 4.32 -27.77 -28.96
CA ASN A 97 4.80 -28.88 -29.75
C ASN A 97 3.81 -29.06 -30.92
N PRO A 98 4.22 -28.85 -32.19
CA PRO A 98 3.31 -28.86 -33.34
C PRO A 98 2.77 -30.25 -33.70
N MET A 99 2.91 -31.24 -32.81
CA MET A 99 2.41 -32.61 -32.96
C MET A 99 1.19 -32.94 -32.09
N ASP A 100 0.77 -32.07 -31.16
CA ASP A 100 -0.37 -32.36 -30.27
C ASP A 100 -1.73 -32.35 -31.01
N TRP A 101 -1.77 -31.78 -32.21
CA TRP A 101 -2.95 -31.80 -33.09
C TRP A 101 -3.05 -33.05 -33.99
N MET A 102 -2.02 -33.91 -34.04
CA MET A 102 -1.94 -35.04 -34.97
C MET A 102 -2.43 -36.38 -34.37
N CYS A 103 -2.79 -36.42 -33.09
CA CYS A 103 -3.13 -37.67 -32.39
C CYS A 103 -4.63 -37.86 -32.08
N ASP A 104 -5.52 -36.95 -32.51
CA ASP A 104 -6.97 -37.09 -32.29
C ASP A 104 -7.73 -37.36 -33.60
N ASP A 105 -7.33 -38.42 -34.31
CA ASP A 105 -8.11 -38.99 -35.42
C ASP A 105 -8.87 -40.22 -34.92
N SER A 106 -10.12 -39.95 -34.58
CA SER A 106 -11.16 -40.90 -34.27
C SER A 106 -11.68 -41.58 -35.55
N ILE A 107 -11.29 -42.85 -35.78
CA ILE A 107 -11.97 -43.77 -36.69
C ILE A 107 -12.36 -45.06 -35.93
N ALA A 108 -13.67 -45.29 -35.89
CA ALA A 108 -14.51 -46.35 -35.28
C ALA A 108 -13.97 -47.80 -35.37
N ALA A 109 -14.31 -48.80 -34.53
CA ALA A 109 -15.51 -49.15 -33.74
C ALA A 109 -15.18 -50.31 -32.74
N PRO A 110 -16.13 -51.11 -32.21
CA PRO A 110 -17.10 -50.87 -31.13
C PRO A 110 -16.95 -51.87 -29.94
N SER A 111 -17.78 -51.71 -28.91
CA SER A 111 -18.24 -52.70 -27.90
C SER A 111 -17.83 -52.49 -26.43
N GLU A 112 -18.79 -52.90 -25.60
CA GLU A 112 -18.81 -53.01 -24.14
C GLU A 112 -18.96 -51.72 -23.31
N GLY A 113 -20.13 -51.66 -22.66
CA GLY A 113 -20.67 -50.47 -22.03
C GLY A 113 -20.04 -50.14 -20.68
N TYR A 114 -20.20 -48.86 -20.32
CA TYR A 114 -20.16 -48.39 -18.95
C TYR A 114 -20.96 -47.08 -18.87
N ASP A 115 -22.17 -47.15 -18.31
CA ASP A 115 -22.94 -45.99 -17.88
C ASP A 115 -23.15 -46.11 -16.38
N PRO A 116 -22.68 -45.13 -15.59
CA PRO A 116 -23.45 -44.80 -14.42
C PRO A 116 -23.54 -43.28 -14.22
N LYS A 117 -24.52 -42.64 -14.87
CA LYS A 117 -25.29 -41.61 -14.17
C LYS A 117 -26.13 -42.26 -13.07
N LYS A 118 -25.59 -42.32 -11.84
CA LYS A 118 -26.39 -42.50 -10.62
C LYS A 118 -25.75 -41.82 -9.40
N GLY A 119 -26.51 -40.90 -8.78
CA GLY A 119 -26.31 -40.43 -7.40
C GLY A 119 -25.84 -38.98 -7.26
N LYS A 120 -26.70 -37.95 -7.27
CA LYS A 120 -27.43 -37.35 -6.13
C LYS A 120 -26.56 -36.89 -4.93
N LYS A 121 -26.51 -35.56 -4.76
CA LYS A 121 -26.53 -34.72 -3.54
C LYS A 121 -25.75 -35.17 -2.28
N LYS A 122 -24.82 -34.32 -1.85
CA LYS A 122 -24.96 -33.49 -0.63
C LYS A 122 -24.10 -32.24 -0.74
#